data_AF-A0A7S1UID9-F1
#
_entry.id   AF-A0A7S1UID9-F1
#
_cell.length_a   1.000
_cell.length_b   1.000
_cell.length_c   1.000
_cell.angle_alpha   90.00
_cell.angle_beta   90.00
_cell.angle_gamma   90.00
#
_symmetry.space_group_name_H-M   'P 1'
#
loop_
_entity.id
_entity.type
_entity.pdbx_description
1 polymer ?
#
loop_
_entity_poly.entity_id
_entity_poly.type
_entity_poly.pdbx_seq_one_letter_code
_entity_poly.pdbx_strand_id
1 'polypeptide(L)'
;MAEILWRCRGRSGAAAVCIEGMERQFDGGRHFSADGLTERLLVHRPESKSELTALLAVPEVLGALRRPTGHGIALFVISAILSRGPMQVLLDMKGGLDGGSPKLIETHNYASQELVNLLLCGCAHSQVFDGNQYLSDKRPEGGDDEDSGDGVVTEEFFDLYHGRGGGKEDDDDITVLRGIPSRCDVGFLTLFEAYEYMEVGQNLKEPRCPIWVICSESHYSVLFSPEDNVRGVLEVYYYDELGDQEEEIRLGLDPKPRKRQLTAKEAEDSTELVPPIDLVIRTRWRGAAVDWNGSEPIL
;
A
#
# COMPACT_ATOMS: atom_id res chain seq x y z
N MET A 1 -8.72 -1.27 -10.48
CA MET A 1 -7.99 -2.46 -10.97
C MET A 1 -6.97 -2.10 -12.05
N ALA A 2 -7.38 -1.62 -13.24
CA ALA A 2 -6.44 -1.33 -14.33
C ALA A 2 -5.32 -0.35 -13.94
N GLU A 3 -5.66 0.75 -13.25
CA GLU A 3 -4.65 1.74 -12.82
C GLU A 3 -3.60 1.13 -11.89
N ILE A 4 -4.03 0.31 -10.93
CA ILE A 4 -3.16 -0.34 -9.94
C ILE A 4 -2.19 -1.30 -10.65
N LEU A 5 -2.71 -2.23 -11.46
CA LEU A 5 -1.89 -3.20 -12.16
C LEU A 5 -0.95 -2.54 -13.18
N TRP A 6 -1.44 -1.50 -13.87
CA TRP A 6 -0.61 -0.70 -14.75
C TRP A 6 0.52 -0.06 -13.96
N ARG A 7 0.22 0.62 -12.85
CA ARG A 7 1.24 1.27 -12.00
C ARG A 7 2.29 0.27 -11.49
N CYS A 8 1.88 -0.92 -11.07
CA CYS A 8 2.78 -1.97 -10.57
C CYS A 8 3.85 -2.37 -11.61
N ARG A 9 3.59 -2.25 -12.91
CA ARG A 9 4.52 -2.70 -13.97
C ARG A 9 5.89 -2.00 -13.97
N GLY A 10 6.04 -0.90 -13.24
CA GLY A 10 7.21 -0.02 -13.34
C GLY A 10 7.33 0.67 -14.70
N ARG A 11 8.53 1.15 -15.03
CA ARG A 11 8.80 1.91 -16.26
C ARG A 11 8.87 1.06 -17.52
N SER A 12 9.31 -0.21 -17.41
CA SER A 12 9.69 -1.03 -18.57
C SER A 12 9.01 -2.40 -18.62
N GLY A 13 8.12 -2.71 -17.68
CA GLY A 13 7.41 -4.00 -17.63
C GLY A 13 6.06 -4.00 -18.36
N ALA A 14 5.63 -5.18 -18.78
CA ALA A 14 4.23 -5.44 -19.10
C ALA A 14 3.44 -5.65 -17.80
N ALA A 15 2.16 -5.26 -17.79
CA ALA A 15 1.29 -5.62 -16.67
C ALA A 15 0.97 -7.12 -16.74
N ALA A 16 0.46 -7.68 -15.65
CA ALA A 16 0.01 -9.06 -15.56
C ALA A 16 -1.43 -9.10 -15.03
N VAL A 17 -2.24 -10.01 -15.57
CA VAL A 17 -3.58 -10.34 -15.05
C VAL A 17 -3.67 -11.85 -14.91
N CYS A 18 -3.95 -12.31 -13.68
CA CYS A 18 -4.10 -13.71 -13.34
C CYS A 18 -5.58 -14.07 -13.24
N ILE A 19 -5.96 -15.19 -13.85
CA ILE A 19 -7.27 -15.81 -13.66
C ILE A 19 -7.08 -17.30 -13.34
N GLU A 20 -8.08 -17.91 -12.72
CA GLU A 20 -8.09 -19.34 -12.46
C GLU A 20 -8.49 -20.11 -13.73
N GLY A 21 -7.58 -20.97 -14.22
CA GLY A 21 -7.83 -21.89 -15.32
C GLY A 21 -8.46 -23.21 -14.86
N MET A 22 -8.99 -23.98 -15.82
CA MET A 22 -9.56 -25.30 -15.53
C MET A 22 -8.46 -26.37 -15.34
N GLU A 23 -7.34 -26.22 -16.04
CA GLU A 23 -6.26 -27.21 -16.07
C GLU A 23 -5.10 -26.80 -15.19
N ARG A 24 -4.47 -27.80 -14.55
CA ARG A 24 -3.20 -27.63 -13.85
C ARG A 24 -2.10 -27.36 -14.87
N GLN A 25 -1.36 -26.28 -14.69
CA GLN A 25 -0.22 -25.89 -15.51
C GLN A 25 1.07 -26.57 -15.07
N PHE A 26 1.15 -26.98 -13.81
CA PHE A 26 2.26 -27.75 -13.25
C PHE A 26 1.80 -28.59 -12.07
N ASP A 27 2.57 -29.63 -11.77
CA ASP A 27 2.38 -30.43 -10.56
C ASP A 27 3.24 -29.85 -9.42
N GLY A 28 2.73 -29.95 -8.19
CA GLY A 28 3.48 -29.51 -7.00
C GLY A 28 4.89 -30.12 -6.94
N GLY A 29 5.80 -29.47 -6.20
CA GLY A 29 7.21 -29.84 -6.14
C GLY A 29 7.77 -29.88 -4.72
N ARG A 30 9.07 -30.20 -4.59
CA ARG A 30 9.75 -30.24 -3.27
C ARG A 30 9.68 -28.92 -2.50
N HIS A 31 9.58 -27.81 -3.22
CA HIS A 31 9.57 -26.45 -2.67
C HIS A 31 8.18 -25.80 -2.74
N PHE A 32 7.17 -26.49 -3.27
CA PHE A 32 5.83 -25.96 -3.47
C PHE A 32 4.78 -27.04 -3.28
N SER A 33 3.92 -26.89 -2.27
CA SER A 33 2.74 -27.73 -2.09
C SER A 33 1.58 -27.14 -2.88
N ALA A 34 0.92 -27.97 -3.69
CA ALA A 34 -0.25 -27.54 -4.45
C ALA A 34 -1.37 -27.07 -3.52
N ASP A 35 -1.96 -25.91 -3.82
CA ASP A 35 -2.99 -25.24 -3.01
C ASP A 35 -4.36 -25.22 -3.70
N GLY A 36 -4.45 -25.72 -4.95
CA GLY A 36 -5.67 -25.76 -5.73
C GLY A 36 -5.88 -24.53 -6.62
N LEU A 37 -5.09 -23.47 -6.43
CA LEU A 37 -5.22 -22.19 -7.13
C LEU A 37 -3.97 -21.86 -7.94
N THR A 38 -2.81 -21.82 -7.29
CA THR A 38 -1.55 -21.34 -7.88
C THR A 38 -1.12 -22.23 -9.04
N GLU A 39 -1.34 -23.54 -8.96
CA GLU A 39 -1.04 -24.46 -10.05
C GLU A 39 -1.97 -24.34 -11.27
N ARG A 40 -3.06 -23.58 -11.16
CA ARG A 40 -4.06 -23.40 -12.23
C ARG A 40 -4.06 -21.99 -12.80
N LEU A 41 -3.13 -21.14 -12.41
CA LEU A 41 -3.11 -19.76 -12.86
C LEU A 41 -2.86 -19.67 -14.37
N LEU A 42 -3.73 -18.92 -15.04
CA LEU A 42 -3.49 -18.42 -16.39
C LEU A 42 -3.07 -16.95 -16.27
N VAL A 43 -1.91 -16.62 -16.85
CA VAL A 43 -1.32 -15.29 -16.76
C VAL A 43 -1.38 -14.61 -18.13
N HIS A 44 -2.12 -13.53 -18.20
CA HIS A 44 -2.17 -12.64 -19.36
C HIS A 44 -1.19 -11.48 -19.17
N ARG A 45 -0.52 -11.05 -20.25
CA ARG A 45 0.52 -10.02 -20.23
C ARG A 45 0.21 -8.86 -21.17
N PRO A 46 -0.72 -7.96 -20.81
CA PRO A 46 -1.01 -6.79 -21.64
C PRO A 46 0.17 -5.82 -21.66
N GLU A 47 0.55 -5.38 -22.85
CA GLU A 47 1.70 -4.50 -23.09
C GLU A 47 1.30 -3.01 -23.12
N SER A 48 0.00 -2.72 -23.14
CA SER A 48 -0.54 -1.35 -23.10
C SER A 48 -1.67 -1.18 -22.08
N LYS A 49 -1.84 0.05 -21.57
CA LYS A 49 -2.94 0.38 -20.65
C LYS A 49 -4.31 0.13 -21.29
N SER A 50 -4.42 0.37 -22.59
CA SER A 50 -5.63 0.12 -23.37
C SER A 50 -5.95 -1.37 -23.45
N GLU A 51 -4.93 -2.20 -23.72
CA GLU A 51 -5.08 -3.66 -23.75
C GLU A 51 -5.45 -4.22 -22.37
N LEU A 52 -4.77 -3.76 -21.31
CA LEU A 52 -5.09 -4.13 -19.93
C LEU A 52 -6.54 -3.78 -19.58
N THR A 53 -6.99 -2.58 -19.96
CA THR A 53 -8.37 -2.13 -19.72
C THR A 53 -9.37 -3.00 -20.49
N ALA A 54 -9.10 -3.30 -21.76
CA ALA A 54 -9.94 -4.18 -22.57
C ALA A 54 -10.01 -5.59 -21.99
N LEU A 55 -8.87 -6.15 -21.56
CA LEU A 55 -8.78 -7.46 -20.94
C LEU A 55 -9.60 -7.54 -19.64
N LEU A 56 -9.48 -6.55 -18.76
CA LEU A 56 -10.24 -6.50 -17.51
C LEU A 56 -11.75 -6.29 -17.73
N ALA A 57 -12.16 -5.82 -18.91
CA ALA A 57 -13.56 -5.70 -19.30
C ALA A 57 -14.15 -7.00 -19.87
N VAL A 58 -13.32 -8.01 -20.16
CA VAL A 58 -13.79 -9.34 -20.60
C VAL A 58 -14.61 -9.99 -19.47
N PRO A 59 -15.86 -10.42 -19.70
CA PRO A 59 -16.75 -10.94 -18.65
C PRO A 59 -16.16 -12.09 -17.84
N GLU A 60 -15.42 -12.99 -18.49
CA GLU A 60 -14.77 -14.12 -17.84
C GLU A 60 -13.66 -13.67 -16.88
N VAL A 61 -12.85 -12.70 -17.30
CA VAL A 61 -11.76 -12.12 -16.48
C VAL A 61 -12.34 -11.33 -15.32
N LEU A 62 -13.29 -10.42 -15.60
CA LEU A 62 -13.96 -9.63 -14.58
C LEU A 62 -14.71 -10.53 -13.59
N GLY A 63 -15.36 -11.57 -14.09
CA GLY A 63 -16.08 -12.56 -13.30
C GLY A 63 -15.16 -13.38 -12.40
N ALA A 64 -13.96 -13.73 -12.86
CA ALA A 64 -12.96 -14.40 -12.03
C ALA A 64 -12.49 -13.52 -10.86
N LEU A 65 -12.31 -12.22 -11.10
CA LEU A 65 -11.83 -11.26 -10.08
C LEU A 65 -12.92 -10.78 -9.10
N ARG A 66 -14.20 -10.85 -9.47
CA ARG A 66 -15.32 -10.29 -8.66
C ARG A 66 -16.27 -11.32 -8.06
N ARG A 67 -16.06 -12.62 -8.31
CA ARG A 67 -16.94 -13.66 -7.77
C ARG A 67 -16.90 -13.65 -6.24
N PRO A 68 -18.03 -13.49 -5.53
CA PRO A 68 -18.05 -13.37 -4.06
C PRO A 68 -17.44 -14.57 -3.32
N THR A 69 -17.56 -15.77 -3.89
CA THR A 69 -17.01 -17.02 -3.33
C THR A 69 -15.74 -17.50 -4.04
N GLY A 70 -15.14 -16.64 -4.85
CA GLY A 70 -13.94 -16.96 -5.63
C GLY A 70 -12.65 -16.44 -5.00
N HIS A 71 -11.55 -16.67 -5.70
CA HIS A 71 -10.21 -16.26 -5.30
C HIS A 71 -9.84 -14.84 -5.78
N GLY A 72 -10.83 -13.96 -6.00
CA GLY A 72 -10.64 -12.70 -6.72
C GLY A 72 -9.56 -11.79 -6.12
N ILE A 73 -9.54 -11.67 -4.79
CA ILE A 73 -8.53 -10.89 -4.06
C ILE A 73 -7.14 -11.50 -4.23
N ALA A 74 -7.01 -12.82 -4.03
CA ALA A 74 -5.74 -13.52 -4.22
C ALA A 74 -5.22 -13.40 -5.66
N LEU A 75 -6.09 -13.61 -6.66
CA LEU A 75 -5.78 -13.43 -8.07
C LEU A 75 -5.32 -12.00 -8.38
N PHE A 76 -5.98 -11.00 -7.80
CA PHE A 76 -5.61 -9.60 -7.99
C PHE A 76 -4.26 -9.25 -7.36
N VAL A 77 -3.99 -9.75 -6.15
CA VAL A 77 -2.68 -9.57 -5.48
C VAL A 77 -1.56 -10.27 -6.27
N ILE A 78 -1.77 -11.50 -6.73
CA ILE A 78 -0.80 -12.20 -7.59
C ILE A 78 -0.59 -11.44 -8.91
N SER A 79 -1.65 -10.86 -9.48
CA SER A 79 -1.54 -10.00 -10.67
C SER A 79 -0.67 -8.77 -10.41
N ALA A 80 -0.79 -8.12 -9.25
CA ALA A 80 0.05 -6.99 -8.88
C ALA A 80 1.52 -7.40 -8.68
N ILE A 81 1.76 -8.52 -7.99
CA ILE A 81 3.11 -9.09 -7.79
C ILE A 81 3.76 -9.43 -9.14
N LEU A 82 3.04 -10.09 -10.05
CA LEU A 82 3.56 -10.45 -11.37
C LEU A 82 3.71 -9.25 -12.30
N SER A 83 2.90 -8.21 -12.13
CA SER A 83 3.07 -6.93 -12.84
C SER A 83 4.39 -6.28 -12.42
N ARG A 84 4.63 -6.20 -11.10
CA ARG A 84 5.88 -5.65 -10.55
C ARG A 84 7.10 -6.52 -10.86
N GLY A 85 6.91 -7.83 -10.87
CA GLY A 85 7.95 -8.84 -10.95
C GLY A 85 8.33 -9.32 -9.54
N PRO A 86 8.28 -10.64 -9.25
CA PRO A 86 8.56 -11.16 -7.90
C PRO A 86 9.95 -10.76 -7.37
N MET A 87 10.99 -10.80 -8.21
CA MET A 87 12.33 -10.36 -7.81
C MET A 87 12.39 -8.85 -7.54
N GLN A 88 11.61 -8.06 -8.28
CA GLN A 88 11.52 -6.62 -8.04
C GLN A 88 10.80 -6.33 -6.73
N VAL A 89 9.72 -7.04 -6.43
CA VAL A 89 9.04 -6.93 -5.12
C VAL A 89 10.04 -7.21 -4.00
N LEU A 90 10.84 -8.27 -4.11
CA LEU A 90 11.87 -8.58 -3.10
C LEU A 90 12.95 -7.49 -2.98
N LEU A 91 13.31 -6.83 -4.08
CA LEU A 91 14.22 -5.68 -4.07
C LEU A 91 13.59 -4.44 -3.43
N ASP A 92 12.31 -4.17 -3.70
CA ASP A 92 11.58 -3.06 -3.11
C ASP A 92 11.54 -3.19 -1.57
N MET A 93 11.43 -4.43 -1.08
CA MET A 93 11.44 -4.78 0.35
C MET A 93 12.85 -4.78 0.95
N LYS A 94 13.90 -4.71 0.13
CA LYS A 94 15.30 -4.68 0.57
C LYS A 94 15.60 -3.31 1.18
N GLY A 95 15.40 -3.22 2.49
CA GLY A 95 15.43 -1.97 3.27
C GLY A 95 14.52 -2.01 4.50
N GLY A 96 13.68 -3.04 4.65
CA GLY A 96 12.98 -3.33 5.90
C GLY A 96 13.96 -3.65 7.02
N LEU A 97 13.75 -3.05 8.20
CA LEU A 97 14.68 -3.11 9.34
C LEU A 97 14.74 -4.49 10.02
N ASP A 98 13.86 -5.42 9.66
CA ASP A 98 13.53 -6.56 10.51
C ASP A 98 14.38 -7.81 10.29
N GLY A 99 15.33 -7.81 9.33
CA GLY A 99 16.26 -8.91 9.08
C GLY A 99 15.62 -10.28 8.76
N GLY A 100 14.30 -10.35 8.72
CA GLY A 100 13.50 -11.54 8.44
C GLY A 100 13.35 -11.78 6.94
N SER A 101 12.82 -12.95 6.59
CA SER A 101 12.44 -13.21 5.20
C SER A 101 11.28 -12.27 4.80
N PRO A 102 11.36 -11.62 3.62
CA PRO A 102 10.31 -10.72 3.15
C PRO A 102 9.00 -11.49 2.99
N LYS A 103 7.93 -10.96 3.59
CA LYS A 103 6.58 -11.54 3.54
C LYS A 103 5.57 -10.45 3.25
N LEU A 104 4.69 -10.70 2.27
CA LEU A 104 3.60 -9.77 1.95
C LEU A 104 2.37 -9.94 2.87
N ILE A 105 2.28 -11.10 3.52
CA ILE A 105 1.26 -11.43 4.52
C ILE A 105 1.98 -11.72 5.84
N GLU A 106 1.61 -10.97 6.86
CA GLU A 106 2.20 -11.05 8.19
C GLU A 106 1.57 -12.16 9.04
N THR A 107 2.05 -12.29 10.28
CA THR A 107 1.40 -13.12 11.29
C THR A 107 -0.07 -12.73 11.43
N HIS A 108 -0.94 -13.71 11.71
CA HIS A 108 -2.39 -13.51 11.80
C HIS A 108 -3.09 -13.13 10.49
N ASN A 109 -2.41 -13.29 9.34
CA ASN A 109 -2.95 -13.08 7.99
C ASN A 109 -3.25 -11.62 7.63
N TYR A 110 -2.60 -10.65 8.29
CA TYR A 110 -2.71 -9.25 7.92
C TYR A 110 -1.85 -8.92 6.69
N ALA A 111 -2.30 -7.94 5.91
CA ALA A 111 -1.49 -7.37 4.84
C ALA A 111 -0.33 -6.58 5.43
N SER A 112 0.88 -6.88 4.99
CA SER A 112 2.07 -6.06 5.29
C SER A 112 1.96 -4.67 4.69
N GLN A 113 2.75 -3.71 5.22
CA GLN A 113 2.84 -2.37 4.65
C GLN A 113 3.33 -2.40 3.19
N GLU A 114 4.20 -3.34 2.85
CA GLU A 114 4.74 -3.53 1.50
C GLU A 114 3.65 -3.99 0.52
N LEU A 115 2.74 -4.86 0.96
CA LEU A 115 1.58 -5.23 0.14
C LEU A 115 0.63 -4.04 -0.06
N VAL A 116 0.38 -3.25 0.99
CA VAL A 116 -0.44 -2.04 0.89
C VAL A 116 0.20 -1.04 -0.09
N ASN A 117 1.51 -0.79 0.06
CA ASN A 117 2.25 0.13 -0.80
C ASN A 117 2.35 -0.39 -2.24
N LEU A 118 2.45 -1.70 -2.47
CA LEU A 118 2.38 -2.26 -3.82
C LEU A 118 1.06 -1.88 -4.51
N LEU A 119 -0.06 -1.99 -3.80
CA LEU A 119 -1.38 -1.65 -4.36
C LEU A 119 -1.60 -0.12 -4.50
N LEU A 120 -1.10 0.68 -3.56
CA LEU A 120 -1.28 2.14 -3.54
C LEU A 120 -0.28 2.90 -4.43
N CYS A 121 0.95 2.41 -4.52
CA CYS A 121 2.09 3.12 -5.09
C CYS A 121 2.73 2.38 -6.28
N GLY A 122 2.47 1.08 -6.43
CA GLY A 122 3.06 0.25 -7.49
C GLY A 122 4.45 -0.29 -7.16
N CYS A 123 4.97 -0.04 -5.95
CA CYS A 123 6.23 -0.56 -5.43
C CYS A 123 6.04 -1.06 -4.00
N ALA A 124 6.71 -2.14 -3.63
CA ALA A 124 6.57 -2.80 -2.33
C ALA A 124 7.57 -2.25 -1.29
N HIS A 125 7.75 -0.92 -1.23
CA HIS A 125 8.60 -0.28 -0.23
C HIS A 125 7.97 -0.37 1.17
N SER A 126 8.77 -0.63 2.20
CA SER A 126 8.29 -0.73 3.59
C SER A 126 7.89 0.61 4.19
N GLN A 127 8.46 1.72 3.68
CA GLN A 127 8.31 3.03 4.30
C GLN A 127 7.18 3.85 3.65
N VAL A 128 6.62 4.77 4.43
CA VAL A 128 5.49 5.64 4.03
C VAL A 128 5.87 7.12 3.96
N PHE A 129 7.12 7.49 4.25
CA PHE A 129 7.65 8.84 4.04
C PHE A 129 7.97 9.11 2.56
N ASP A 130 8.23 10.37 2.20
CA ASP A 130 8.56 10.73 0.81
C ASP A 130 10.02 10.49 0.46
N GLY A 131 10.26 9.95 -0.74
CA GLY A 131 11.61 9.79 -1.30
C GLY A 131 12.51 8.83 -0.52
N ASN A 132 13.77 8.74 -0.90
CA ASN A 132 14.74 7.91 -0.19
C ASN A 132 15.38 8.68 0.98
N GLN A 133 15.63 7.99 2.09
CA GLN A 133 16.42 8.49 3.21
C GLN A 133 17.69 7.65 3.36
N TYR A 134 18.81 8.31 3.61
CA TYR A 134 20.13 7.68 3.76
C TYR A 134 20.55 7.74 5.22
N LEU A 135 20.79 6.59 5.85
CA LEU A 135 21.17 6.52 7.26
C LEU A 135 22.65 6.82 7.53
N SER A 136 23.48 6.84 6.48
CA SER A 136 24.90 7.20 6.58
C SER A 136 25.14 8.63 6.10
N ASP A 137 26.06 9.36 6.75
CA ASP A 137 26.46 10.74 6.36
C ASP A 137 27.10 10.84 4.96
N LYS A 138 27.47 9.71 4.34
CA LYS A 138 27.98 9.64 2.98
C LYS A 138 26.80 9.61 2.00
N ARG A 139 26.35 10.77 1.51
CA ARG A 139 25.52 10.79 0.28
C ARG A 139 26.39 10.34 -0.89
N PRO A 140 25.90 9.47 -1.80
CA PRO A 140 26.63 9.17 -3.02
C PRO A 140 26.89 10.47 -3.80
N GLU A 141 28.15 10.77 -4.09
CA GLU A 141 28.52 11.93 -4.90
C GLU A 141 27.96 11.75 -6.32
N GLY A 142 26.95 12.55 -6.70
CA GLY A 142 26.46 12.65 -8.08
C GLY A 142 25.30 11.72 -8.47
N GLY A 143 24.58 11.13 -7.51
CA GLY A 143 23.29 10.49 -7.79
C GLY A 143 22.16 11.50 -7.63
N ASP A 144 21.43 11.80 -8.69
CA ASP A 144 20.15 12.49 -8.57
C ASP A 144 19.26 11.69 -7.60
N ASP A 145 18.55 12.35 -6.69
CA ASP A 145 17.57 11.75 -5.75
C ASP A 145 16.40 11.03 -6.47
N GLU A 146 16.46 10.91 -7.80
CA GLU A 146 15.54 10.19 -8.67
C GLU A 146 15.87 8.68 -8.75
N ASP A 147 16.21 8.01 -7.64
CA ASP A 147 16.09 6.55 -7.61
C ASP A 147 14.60 6.22 -7.72
N SER A 148 14.19 5.93 -8.95
CA SER A 148 12.81 5.84 -9.39
C SER A 148 11.98 4.71 -8.79
N GLY A 149 12.48 4.04 -7.75
CA GLY A 149 11.91 2.84 -7.17
C GLY A 149 12.08 1.60 -8.06
N ASP A 150 12.44 1.74 -9.34
CA ASP A 150 12.70 0.64 -10.27
C ASP A 150 14.15 0.15 -10.15
N GLY A 151 14.54 -0.31 -8.96
CA GLY A 151 15.89 -0.87 -8.76
C GLY A 151 16.16 -2.01 -9.73
N VAL A 152 17.28 -2.00 -10.45
CA VAL A 152 17.57 -3.03 -11.46
C VAL A 152 17.88 -4.36 -10.76
N VAL A 153 17.15 -5.43 -11.10
CA VAL A 153 17.49 -6.80 -10.70
C VAL A 153 18.82 -7.17 -11.34
N THR A 154 19.88 -7.28 -10.55
CA THR A 154 21.21 -7.73 -11.00
C THR A 154 21.39 -9.24 -10.80
N GLU A 155 22.28 -9.86 -11.59
CA GLU A 155 22.70 -11.27 -11.39
C GLU A 155 23.25 -11.50 -9.98
N GLU A 156 23.99 -10.52 -9.44
CA GLU A 156 24.51 -10.58 -8.08
C GLU A 156 23.39 -10.63 -7.02
N PHE A 157 22.33 -9.84 -7.19
CA PHE A 157 21.17 -9.92 -6.32
C PHE A 157 20.46 -11.28 -6.43
N PHE A 158 20.34 -11.81 -7.65
CA PHE A 158 19.75 -13.12 -7.90
C PHE A 158 20.53 -14.24 -7.18
N ASP A 159 21.86 -14.23 -7.31
CA ASP A 159 22.73 -15.20 -6.65
C ASP A 159 22.73 -15.06 -5.12
N LEU A 160 22.75 -13.83 -4.59
CA LEU A 160 22.63 -13.59 -3.15
C LEU A 160 21.32 -14.14 -2.60
N TYR A 161 20.19 -13.84 -3.26
CA TYR A 161 18.87 -14.29 -2.84
C TYR A 161 18.74 -15.83 -2.82
N HIS A 162 19.37 -16.51 -3.80
CA HIS A 162 19.38 -17.97 -3.86
C HIS A 162 20.47 -18.62 -3.00
N GLY A 163 21.19 -17.86 -2.18
CA GLY A 163 22.27 -18.37 -1.33
C GLY A 163 23.45 -18.93 -2.13
N ARG A 164 23.62 -18.47 -3.37
CA ARG A 164 24.70 -18.85 -4.29
C ARG A 164 25.85 -17.83 -4.30
N GLY A 165 25.62 -16.62 -3.78
CA GLY A 165 26.63 -15.57 -3.67
C GLY A 165 27.59 -15.80 -2.50
N GLY A 166 28.89 -15.91 -2.79
CA GLY A 166 29.95 -15.80 -1.80
C GLY A 166 30.55 -14.40 -1.85
N GLY A 167 30.10 -13.49 -0.99
CA GLY A 167 30.57 -12.09 -0.94
C GLY A 167 30.94 -11.68 0.48
N LYS A 168 32.09 -11.02 0.64
CA LYS A 168 32.57 -10.43 1.90
C LYS A 168 31.63 -9.31 2.34
N GLU A 169 31.40 -9.22 3.65
CA GLU A 169 30.81 -8.04 4.29
C GLU A 169 31.75 -6.85 4.05
N ASP A 170 31.45 -6.04 3.03
CA ASP A 170 32.09 -4.73 2.87
C ASP A 170 31.39 -3.74 3.83
N ASP A 171 32.15 -3.30 4.82
CA ASP A 171 31.79 -2.50 6.00
C ASP A 171 31.46 -1.01 5.67
N ASP A 172 30.89 -0.74 4.50
CA ASP A 172 30.61 0.61 4.00
C ASP A 172 29.24 0.67 3.26
N ASP A 173 28.30 -0.25 3.57
CA ASP A 173 27.00 -0.33 2.93
C ASP A 173 26.12 0.86 3.32
N ILE A 174 25.94 1.81 2.40
CA ILE A 174 25.02 2.94 2.56
C ILE A 174 23.62 2.35 2.74
N THR A 175 23.13 2.35 3.99
CA THR A 175 21.77 1.87 4.26
C THR A 175 20.78 2.93 3.77
N VAL A 176 20.03 2.57 2.72
CA VAL A 176 18.98 3.40 2.13
C VAL A 176 17.62 2.90 2.59
N LEU A 177 16.85 3.75 3.23
CA LEU A 177 15.44 3.52 3.50
C LEU A 177 14.62 4.09 2.34
N ARG A 178 14.00 3.21 1.55
CA ARG A 178 13.21 3.58 0.38
C ARG A 178 11.81 4.02 0.80
N GLY A 179 11.46 5.28 0.56
CA GLY A 179 10.12 5.82 0.76
C GLY A 179 9.30 5.89 -0.52
N ILE A 180 8.17 6.59 -0.47
CA ILE A 180 7.23 6.71 -1.56
C ILE A 180 7.78 7.67 -2.62
N PRO A 181 7.98 7.22 -3.87
CA PRO A 181 8.75 7.97 -4.86
C PRO A 181 7.99 9.16 -5.47
N SER A 182 6.66 9.11 -5.48
CA SER A 182 5.85 10.17 -6.08
C SER A 182 4.42 10.16 -5.54
N ARG A 183 3.74 11.30 -5.70
CA ARG A 183 2.33 11.49 -5.34
C ARG A 183 1.45 10.36 -5.85
N CYS A 184 0.66 9.74 -4.96
CA CYS A 184 -0.22 8.63 -5.29
C CYS A 184 -1.60 9.08 -5.78
N ASP A 185 -2.33 8.18 -6.45
CA ASP A 185 -3.71 8.46 -6.88
C ASP A 185 -4.69 8.36 -5.71
N VAL A 186 -4.48 7.38 -4.84
CA VAL A 186 -5.19 7.17 -3.57
C VAL A 186 -4.17 7.31 -2.45
N GLY A 187 -4.57 7.98 -1.38
CA GLY A 187 -3.72 8.28 -0.25
C GLY A 187 -3.74 7.19 0.80
N PHE A 188 -2.90 7.39 1.81
CA PHE A 188 -2.84 6.53 2.99
C PHE A 188 -2.71 7.42 4.23
N LEU A 189 -3.46 7.10 5.27
CA LEU A 189 -3.30 7.69 6.59
C LEU A 189 -3.37 6.56 7.61
N THR A 190 -2.64 6.69 8.71
CA THR A 190 -2.60 5.64 9.72
C THR A 190 -2.58 6.19 11.13
N LEU A 191 -3.20 5.46 12.06
CA LEU A 191 -3.19 5.76 13.47
C LEU A 191 -1.77 5.68 14.06
N PHE A 192 -0.90 4.85 13.47
CA PHE A 192 0.50 4.74 13.91
C PHE A 192 1.28 6.06 13.77
N GLU A 193 0.88 6.93 12.84
CA GLU A 193 1.45 8.27 12.76
C GLU A 193 0.95 9.17 13.89
N ALA A 194 -0.32 9.05 14.30
CA ALA A 194 -0.84 9.82 15.43
C ALA A 194 -0.14 9.46 16.75
N TYR A 195 0.28 8.21 16.89
CA TYR A 195 1.11 7.70 18.00
C TYR A 195 2.62 7.95 17.83
N GLU A 196 3.04 8.68 16.79
CA GLU A 196 4.43 9.02 16.53
C GLU A 196 5.36 7.81 16.26
N TYR A 197 4.80 6.65 15.86
CA TYR A 197 5.59 5.48 15.46
C TYR A 197 6.20 5.61 14.06
N MET A 198 5.57 6.41 13.19
CA MET A 198 6.05 6.69 11.83
C MET A 198 5.57 8.06 11.33
N GLU A 199 6.14 8.53 10.23
CA GLU A 199 5.70 9.75 9.54
C GLU A 199 5.24 9.41 8.12
N VAL A 200 3.98 9.74 7.81
CA VAL A 200 3.44 9.56 6.47
C VAL A 200 3.75 10.80 5.62
N GLY A 201 4.38 10.57 4.47
CA GLY A 201 4.80 11.60 3.53
C GLY A 201 3.65 12.27 2.77
N GLN A 202 3.94 13.41 2.14
CA GLN A 202 2.99 14.17 1.33
C GLN A 202 2.53 13.40 0.08
N ASN A 203 3.35 12.48 -0.43
CA ASN A 203 2.97 11.66 -1.57
C ASN A 203 1.75 10.76 -1.28
N LEU A 204 1.55 10.38 -0.01
CA LEU A 204 0.38 9.64 0.47
C LEU A 204 -0.69 10.54 1.10
N LYS A 205 -0.28 11.63 1.76
CA LYS A 205 -1.22 12.58 2.39
C LYS A 205 -1.97 13.47 1.41
N GLU A 206 -1.38 13.78 0.26
CA GLU A 206 -1.97 14.63 -0.76
C GLU A 206 -2.28 13.85 -2.05
N PRO A 207 -3.16 12.85 -2.04
CA PRO A 207 -3.41 12.02 -3.23
C PRO A 207 -4.07 12.79 -4.38
N ARG A 208 -3.89 12.32 -5.63
CA ARG A 208 -4.50 12.94 -6.82
C ARG A 208 -6.01 12.91 -6.77
N CYS A 209 -6.59 11.82 -6.27
CA CYS A 209 -8.00 11.72 -5.96
C CYS A 209 -8.15 11.90 -4.45
N PRO A 210 -9.14 12.67 -3.95
CA PRO A 210 -9.42 12.86 -2.53
C PRO A 210 -10.01 11.59 -1.89
N ILE A 211 -9.25 10.51 -1.90
CA ILE A 211 -9.57 9.20 -1.35
C ILE A 211 -8.33 8.76 -0.58
N TRP A 212 -8.52 8.31 0.66
CA TRP A 212 -7.48 7.79 1.53
C TRP A 212 -7.90 6.44 2.08
N VAL A 213 -7.00 5.48 2.00
CA VAL A 213 -7.09 4.27 2.81
C VAL A 213 -6.64 4.63 4.21
N ILE A 214 -7.48 4.32 5.19
CA ILE A 214 -7.21 4.52 6.61
C ILE A 214 -6.77 3.19 7.21
N CYS A 215 -5.63 3.19 7.90
CA CYS A 215 -5.18 2.07 8.72
C CYS A 215 -5.29 2.45 10.20
N SER A 216 -6.31 1.94 10.87
CA SER A 216 -6.52 2.08 12.31
C SER A 216 -6.14 0.77 12.97
N GLU A 217 -4.87 0.64 13.36
CA GLU A 217 -4.28 -0.60 13.89
C GLU A 217 -4.36 -1.76 12.88
N SER A 218 -5.17 -2.78 13.17
CA SER A 218 -5.37 -3.95 12.31
C SER A 218 -6.48 -3.77 11.27
N HIS A 219 -7.16 -2.62 11.26
CA HIS A 219 -8.38 -2.40 10.51
C HIS A 219 -8.19 -1.38 9.38
N TYR A 220 -8.74 -1.69 8.21
CA TYR A 220 -8.69 -0.82 7.05
C TYR A 220 -10.08 -0.30 6.67
N SER A 221 -10.17 1.00 6.48
CA SER A 221 -11.38 1.69 6.03
C SER A 221 -11.03 2.76 5.00
N VAL A 222 -12.03 3.47 4.49
CA VAL A 222 -11.84 4.48 3.44
C VAL A 222 -12.40 5.82 3.89
N LEU A 223 -11.60 6.86 3.73
CA LEU A 223 -12.02 8.26 3.86
C LEU A 223 -11.98 8.89 2.47
N PHE A 224 -13.01 9.64 2.07
CA PHE A 224 -13.00 10.32 0.77
C PHE A 224 -13.78 11.63 0.78
N SER A 225 -13.54 12.50 -0.21
CA SER A 225 -14.35 13.70 -0.44
C SER A 225 -14.83 13.72 -1.89
N PRO A 226 -16.12 13.96 -2.18
CA PRO A 226 -16.62 14.03 -3.54
C PRO A 226 -16.22 15.33 -4.26
N GLU A 227 -15.84 16.37 -3.51
CA GLU A 227 -15.40 17.65 -4.08
C GLU A 227 -13.87 17.70 -4.22
N ASP A 228 -13.40 18.22 -5.36
CA ASP A 228 -11.96 18.34 -5.67
C ASP A 228 -11.28 19.50 -4.93
N ASN A 229 -11.84 19.93 -3.80
CA ASN A 229 -11.44 21.13 -3.07
C ASN A 229 -10.43 20.80 -1.95
N VAL A 230 -9.43 19.98 -2.28
CA VAL A 230 -8.41 19.38 -1.39
C VAL A 230 -7.72 20.39 -0.46
N ARG A 231 -7.73 21.68 -0.80
CA ARG A 231 -7.10 22.76 -0.01
C ARG A 231 -8.02 23.43 1.01
N GLY A 232 -9.32 23.11 1.03
CA GLY A 232 -10.32 23.72 1.90
C GLY A 232 -11.44 22.76 2.32
N VAL A 233 -11.19 21.45 2.26
CA VAL A 233 -12.18 20.41 2.58
C VAL A 233 -12.69 20.62 4.01
N LEU A 234 -13.99 20.91 4.11
CA LEU A 234 -14.73 21.00 5.36
C LEU A 234 -15.59 19.74 5.59
N GLU A 235 -15.69 18.85 4.60
CA GLU A 235 -16.53 17.64 4.68
C GLU A 235 -15.88 16.45 3.97
N VAL A 236 -15.82 15.32 4.69
CA VAL A 236 -15.33 14.03 4.20
C VAL A 236 -16.32 12.93 4.57
N TYR A 237 -16.26 11.82 3.85
CA TYR A 237 -17.11 10.65 4.04
C TYR A 237 -16.25 9.48 4.50
N TYR A 238 -16.72 8.79 5.53
CA TYR A 238 -16.09 7.61 6.07
C TYR A 238 -16.89 6.37 5.69
N TYR A 239 -16.20 5.34 5.20
CA TYR A 239 -16.79 4.08 4.82
C TYR A 239 -15.98 2.90 5.37
N ASP A 240 -16.67 2.02 6.09
CA ASP A 240 -16.13 0.83 6.71
C ASP A 240 -16.96 -0.41 6.33
N GLU A 241 -16.44 -1.21 5.40
CA GLU A 241 -17.14 -2.42 4.93
C GLU A 241 -17.13 -3.53 5.98
N LEU A 242 -16.10 -3.63 6.82
CA LEU A 242 -16.01 -4.70 7.80
C LEU A 242 -16.96 -4.44 8.99
N GLY A 243 -17.31 -3.18 9.23
CA GLY A 243 -18.37 -2.78 10.17
C GLY A 243 -19.80 -3.03 9.68
N ASP A 244 -19.99 -3.56 8.46
CA ASP A 244 -21.31 -3.69 7.80
C ASP A 244 -22.09 -2.36 7.82
N GLN A 245 -21.39 -1.28 7.47
CA GLN A 245 -21.94 0.07 7.56
C GLN A 245 -23.14 0.24 6.62
N GLU A 246 -24.34 0.34 7.22
CA GLU A 246 -25.60 0.56 6.48
C GLU A 246 -25.88 2.04 6.17
N GLU A 247 -25.38 2.94 7.03
CA GLU A 247 -25.65 4.39 6.95
C GLU A 247 -24.45 5.19 6.45
N GLU A 248 -24.71 6.30 5.77
CA GLU A 248 -23.68 7.24 5.34
C GLU A 248 -23.08 7.98 6.54
N ILE A 249 -21.77 7.86 6.76
CA ILE A 249 -21.05 8.62 7.78
C ILE A 249 -20.37 9.81 7.11
N ARG A 250 -20.94 11.01 7.34
CA ARG A 250 -20.38 12.28 6.85
C ARG A 250 -19.72 13.01 8.02
N LEU A 251 -18.44 13.33 7.87
CA LEU A 251 -17.64 14.03 8.88
C LEU A 251 -17.39 15.48 8.46
N GLY A 252 -17.76 16.43 9.31
CA GLY A 252 -17.39 17.84 9.19
C GLY A 252 -16.01 18.10 9.80
N LEU A 253 -15.16 18.86 9.11
CA LEU A 253 -13.82 19.22 9.56
C LEU A 253 -13.77 20.73 9.83
N ASP A 254 -13.54 21.11 11.09
CA ASP A 254 -13.22 22.50 11.44
C ASP A 254 -11.71 22.65 11.61
N PRO A 255 -10.99 23.30 10.65
CA PRO A 255 -9.54 23.46 10.72
C PRO A 255 -9.10 24.51 11.76
N LYS A 256 -10.03 25.29 12.33
CA LYS A 256 -9.73 26.34 13.32
C LYS A 256 -10.72 26.25 14.48
N PRO A 257 -10.76 25.11 15.19
CA PRO A 257 -11.73 24.92 16.25
C PRO A 257 -11.46 25.88 17.40
N ARG A 258 -12.54 26.35 18.03
CA ARG A 258 -12.44 27.22 19.22
C ARG A 258 -11.77 26.52 20.40
N LYS A 259 -11.96 25.20 20.51
CA LYS A 259 -11.34 24.34 21.52
C LYS A 259 -10.18 23.58 20.88
N ARG A 260 -9.03 23.55 21.57
CA ARG A 260 -7.90 22.72 21.17
C ARG A 260 -8.28 21.25 21.24
N GLN A 261 -7.92 20.50 20.22
CA GLN A 261 -8.10 19.05 20.16
C GLN A 261 -6.91 18.34 20.82
N LEU A 262 -7.17 17.20 21.46
CA LEU A 262 -6.13 16.36 22.05
C LEU A 262 -5.30 15.67 20.96
N THR A 263 -4.00 15.49 21.22
CA THR A 263 -3.16 14.55 20.47
C THR A 263 -3.44 13.12 20.93
N ALA A 264 -2.93 12.11 20.22
CA ALA A 264 -3.12 10.71 20.63
C ALA A 264 -2.55 10.44 22.03
N LYS A 265 -1.33 10.91 22.28
CA LYS A 265 -0.67 10.83 23.60
C LYS A 265 -1.47 11.52 24.71
N GLU A 266 -2.03 12.70 24.44
CA GLU A 266 -2.85 13.41 25.43
C GLU A 266 -4.20 12.72 25.67
N ALA A 267 -4.76 12.06 24.65
CA ALA A 267 -5.99 11.29 24.78
C ALA A 267 -5.79 10.03 25.63
N GLU A 268 -4.65 9.34 25.50
CA GLU A 268 -4.29 8.19 26.35
C GLU A 268 -4.22 8.55 27.83
N ASP A 269 -3.70 9.74 28.15
CA ASP A 269 -3.57 10.24 29.52
C ASP A 269 -4.86 10.92 30.06
N SER A 270 -5.90 11.00 29.23
CA SER A 270 -7.16 11.70 29.52
C SER A 270 -8.30 10.75 29.84
N THR A 271 -9.35 11.26 30.50
CA THR A 271 -10.64 10.54 30.63
C THR A 271 -11.57 10.78 29.42
N GLU A 272 -11.16 11.62 28.48
CA GLU A 272 -11.91 11.93 27.27
C GLU A 272 -11.74 10.82 26.24
N LEU A 273 -12.85 10.24 25.78
CA LEU A 273 -12.85 9.26 24.70
C LEU A 273 -12.70 9.99 23.36
N VAL A 274 -11.55 9.84 22.72
CA VAL A 274 -11.28 10.40 21.40
C VAL A 274 -11.35 9.26 20.37
N PRO A 275 -12.23 9.35 19.35
CA PRO A 275 -12.29 8.36 18.29
C PRO A 275 -10.93 8.19 17.60
N PRO A 276 -10.46 6.96 17.32
CA PRO A 276 -9.22 6.75 16.58
C PRO A 276 -9.20 7.45 15.23
N ILE A 277 -10.34 7.50 14.53
CA ILE A 277 -10.47 8.17 13.24
C ILE A 277 -10.23 9.67 13.34
N ASP A 278 -10.62 10.32 14.43
CA ASP A 278 -10.29 11.72 14.69
C ASP A 278 -8.77 11.94 14.75
N LEU A 279 -8.05 11.03 15.43
CA LEU A 279 -6.60 11.09 15.57
C LEU A 279 -5.91 10.94 14.22
N VAL A 280 -6.38 10.01 13.38
CA VAL A 280 -5.86 9.83 12.01
C VAL A 280 -6.11 11.07 11.15
N ILE A 281 -7.33 11.62 11.16
CA ILE A 281 -7.67 12.85 10.41
C ILE A 281 -6.73 13.99 10.80
N ARG A 282 -6.41 14.13 12.08
CA ARG A 282 -5.51 15.19 12.58
C ARG A 282 -4.06 15.06 12.10
N THR A 283 -3.61 13.90 11.62
CA THR A 283 -2.26 13.78 11.02
C THR A 283 -2.16 14.47 9.65
N ARG A 284 -3.31 14.62 8.98
CA ARG A 284 -3.44 15.36 7.71
C ARG A 284 -3.91 16.80 7.91
N TRP A 285 -4.97 16.98 8.71
CA TRP A 285 -5.58 18.27 9.03
C TRP A 285 -5.25 18.63 10.48
N ARG A 286 -4.03 19.11 10.68
CA ARG A 286 -3.47 19.36 12.02
C ARG A 286 -4.39 20.20 12.89
N GLY A 287 -4.78 19.63 14.03
CA GLY A 287 -5.60 20.29 15.03
C GLY A 287 -7.08 20.48 14.65
N ALA A 288 -7.53 19.89 13.54
CA ALA A 288 -8.94 19.97 13.15
C ALA A 288 -9.85 19.24 14.15
N ALA A 289 -11.00 19.86 14.45
CA ALA A 289 -12.08 19.17 15.13
C ALA A 289 -12.93 18.41 14.11
N VAL A 290 -13.40 17.23 14.50
CA VAL A 290 -14.25 16.37 13.67
C VAL A 290 -15.66 16.38 14.23
N ASP A 291 -16.63 16.74 13.39
CA ASP A 291 -18.05 16.64 13.68
C ASP A 291 -18.62 15.42 12.96
N TRP A 292 -19.12 14.44 13.71
CA TRP A 292 -19.72 13.23 13.15
C TRP A 292 -21.14 13.47 12.59
N ASN A 293 -21.63 14.73 12.58
CA ASN A 293 -22.88 15.17 11.98
C ASN A 293 -24.11 14.35 12.43
N GLY A 294 -24.10 13.84 13.66
CA GLY A 294 -25.16 13.03 14.24
C GLY A 294 -24.96 11.51 14.14
N SER A 295 -23.95 11.04 13.40
CA SER A 295 -23.50 9.64 13.46
C SER A 295 -22.82 9.35 14.80
N GLU A 296 -22.89 8.09 15.24
CA GLU A 296 -22.19 7.64 16.44
C GLU A 296 -20.67 7.52 16.15
N PRO A 297 -19.80 8.17 16.94
CA PRO A 297 -18.36 8.03 16.76
C PRO A 297 -17.87 6.60 16.98
N ILE A 298 -17.03 6.13 16.06
CA ILE A 298 -16.42 4.80 16.16
C ILE A 298 -15.22 4.90 17.10
N LEU A 299 -15.33 4.21 18.25
CA LEU A 299 -14.32 4.12 19.30
C LEU A 299 -13.46 2.88 19.17
#